data_AF-A0A1H4XIC9-F1
#
_entry.id   AF-A0A1H4XIC9-F1
#
_cell.length_a   1.000
_cell.length_b   1.000
_cell.length_c   1.000
_cell.angle_alpha   90.00
_cell.angle_beta   90.00
_cell.angle_gamma   90.00
#
_symmetry.space_group_name_H-M   'P 1'
#
loop_
_entity.id
_entity.type
_entity.pdbx_description
1 polymer ?
#
loop_
_entity_poly.entity_id
_entity_poly.type
_entity_poly.pdbx_seq_one_letter_code
_entity_poly.pdbx_strand_id
1 'polypeptide(L)'
;MREENVTKNILKWLQNNKWEIVCFDFPQSGTGVLLHLNNTNRTEKNKGGIIPDIIAVRNGIAVFFENKDRFYQPDFDKLVEIKTKLNYSDSLELLLSDYNISSIFYGIGVSDIKKEVDKCKLEINEIDFLISTNKKKEVIIHYDSNTIFSNA
;
A
#
# COMPACT_ATOMS: atom_id res chain seq x y z
N MET A 1 -11.11 13.33 -4.41
CA MET A 1 -11.88 12.23 -5.05
C MET A 1 -12.08 11.16 -4.00
N ARG A 2 -13.13 10.31 -4.02
CA ARG A 2 -13.29 9.31 -2.95
C ARG A 2 -12.16 8.28 -2.96
N GLU A 3 -11.86 7.71 -1.81
CA GLU A 3 -10.84 6.67 -1.58
C GLU A 3 -10.94 5.52 -2.59
N GLU A 4 -12.14 4.99 -2.81
CA GLU A 4 -12.44 4.00 -3.84
C GLU A 4 -11.85 4.35 -5.22
N ASN A 5 -11.96 5.61 -5.66
CA ASN A 5 -11.43 6.03 -6.95
C ASN A 5 -9.91 6.17 -6.94
N VAL A 6 -9.31 6.50 -5.78
CA VAL A 6 -7.85 6.53 -5.62
C VAL A 6 -7.32 5.12 -5.82
N THR A 7 -7.84 4.15 -5.08
CA THR A 7 -7.45 2.74 -5.20
C THR A 7 -7.67 2.21 -6.62
N LYS A 8 -8.84 2.43 -7.22
CA LYS A 8 -9.15 1.97 -8.60
C LYS A 8 -8.21 2.55 -9.66
N ASN A 9 -7.85 3.83 -9.54
CA ASN A 9 -6.93 4.46 -10.48
C ASN A 9 -5.51 3.89 -10.33
N ILE A 10 -5.04 3.70 -9.10
CA ILE A 10 -3.72 3.13 -8.81
C ILE A 10 -3.66 1.67 -9.28
N LEU A 11 -4.68 0.86 -9.00
CA LEU A 11 -4.78 -0.52 -9.51
C LEU A 11 -4.61 -0.58 -11.03
N LYS A 12 -5.34 0.27 -11.76
CA LYS A 12 -5.25 0.31 -13.22
C LYS A 12 -3.87 0.75 -13.70
N TRP A 13 -3.26 1.72 -13.03
CA TRP A 13 -1.90 2.17 -13.37
C TRP A 13 -0.86 1.08 -13.12
N LEU A 14 -0.93 0.36 -11.99
CA LEU A 14 -0.09 -0.78 -11.67
C LEU A 14 -0.21 -1.87 -12.75
N GLN A 15 -1.43 -2.26 -13.11
CA GLN A 15 -1.70 -3.26 -14.16
C GLN A 15 -1.14 -2.84 -15.53
N ASN A 16 -1.34 -1.58 -15.92
CA ASN A 16 -0.78 -1.04 -17.16
C ASN A 16 0.75 -1.13 -17.18
N ASN A 17 1.37 -0.98 -16.01
CA ASN A 17 2.81 -1.04 -15.80
C ASN A 17 3.31 -2.43 -15.40
N LYS A 18 2.55 -3.47 -15.75
CA LYS A 18 2.94 -4.90 -15.63
C LYS A 18 3.21 -5.34 -14.19
N TRP A 19 2.60 -4.66 -13.22
CA TRP A 19 2.50 -5.20 -11.87
C TRP A 19 1.39 -6.23 -11.81
N GLU A 20 1.67 -7.35 -11.15
CA GLU A 20 0.67 -8.36 -10.83
C GLU A 20 0.00 -7.99 -9.50
N ILE A 21 -1.33 -7.98 -9.48
CA ILE A 21 -2.10 -7.60 -8.28
C ILE A 21 -2.33 -8.86 -7.45
N VAL A 22 -1.78 -8.89 -6.24
CA VAL A 22 -1.91 -10.01 -5.30
C VAL A 22 -3.22 -9.89 -4.53
N CYS A 23 -3.50 -8.72 -3.96
CA CYS A 23 -4.77 -8.43 -3.31
C CYS A 23 -5.08 -6.94 -3.35
N PHE A 24 -6.36 -6.61 -3.15
CA PHE A 24 -6.80 -5.23 -3.00
C PHE A 24 -8.09 -5.12 -2.21
N ASP A 25 -8.26 -3.97 -1.54
CA ASP A 25 -9.50 -3.57 -0.89
C ASP A 25 -9.78 -2.09 -1.12
N PHE A 26 -11.05 -1.75 -1.10
CA PHE A 26 -11.57 -0.38 -1.03
C PHE A 26 -13.02 -0.46 -0.57
N PRO A 27 -13.63 0.65 -0.12
CA PRO A 27 -15.01 0.64 0.35
C PRO A 27 -15.96 -0.03 -0.65
N GLN A 28 -16.70 -1.05 -0.17
CA GLN A 28 -17.67 -1.86 -0.93
C GLN A 28 -17.07 -2.91 -1.90
N SER A 29 -15.76 -3.16 -1.89
CA SER A 29 -15.14 -4.16 -2.75
C SER A 29 -15.54 -5.60 -2.36
N GLY A 30 -15.51 -5.92 -1.06
CA GLY A 30 -15.66 -7.27 -0.54
C GLY A 30 -14.48 -8.21 -0.86
N THR A 31 -13.35 -7.70 -1.35
CA THR A 31 -12.21 -8.50 -1.86
C THR A 31 -10.97 -8.45 -0.97
N GLY A 32 -11.01 -7.72 0.14
CA GLY A 32 -9.86 -7.55 1.04
C GLY A 32 -9.34 -8.87 1.62
N VAL A 33 -8.02 -9.00 1.65
CA VAL A 33 -7.32 -10.12 2.30
C VAL A 33 -6.91 -9.66 3.70
N LEU A 34 -7.41 -10.34 4.73
CA LEU A 34 -7.06 -10.03 6.11
C LEU A 34 -5.68 -10.61 6.45
N LEU A 35 -4.70 -9.74 6.68
CA LEU A 35 -3.41 -10.12 7.26
C LEU A 35 -3.57 -10.25 8.76
N HIS A 36 -3.17 -11.40 9.28
CA HIS A 36 -3.22 -11.68 10.70
C HIS A 36 -1.89 -11.36 11.38
N LEU A 37 -1.98 -10.92 12.64
CA LEU A 37 -0.82 -10.90 13.53
C LEU A 37 -0.18 -12.29 13.62
N ASN A 38 1.15 -12.31 13.63
CA ASN A 38 1.97 -13.49 13.86
C ASN A 38 1.52 -14.22 15.14
N ASN A 39 1.61 -15.55 15.14
CA ASN A 39 1.03 -16.37 16.21
C ASN A 39 1.61 -16.05 17.60
N THR A 40 2.87 -15.61 17.69
CA THR A 40 3.53 -15.22 18.95
C THR A 40 2.92 -13.97 19.59
N ASN A 41 2.20 -13.15 18.82
CA ASN A 41 1.61 -11.89 19.26
C ASN A 41 0.08 -11.97 19.46
N ARG A 42 -0.52 -13.16 19.35
CA ARG A 42 -1.96 -13.38 19.51
C ARG A 42 -2.32 -13.64 20.98
N THR A 43 -2.87 -12.64 21.66
CA THR A 43 -3.53 -12.83 22.97
C THR A 43 -5.01 -13.20 22.83
N GLU A 44 -5.66 -12.89 21.70
CA GLU A 44 -7.04 -13.28 21.35
C GLU A 44 -7.13 -13.68 19.87
N LYS A 45 -7.96 -14.68 19.53
CA LYS A 45 -8.02 -15.36 18.22
C LYS A 45 -8.25 -14.45 17.00
N ASN A 46 -8.85 -13.26 17.15
CA ASN A 46 -9.34 -12.43 16.04
C ASN A 46 -9.04 -10.91 16.16
N LYS A 47 -8.27 -10.43 17.15
CA LYS A 47 -8.01 -8.99 17.30
C LYS A 47 -6.73 -8.58 16.56
N GLY A 48 -6.79 -7.44 15.87
CA GLY A 48 -5.62 -6.77 15.30
C GLY A 48 -5.23 -7.20 13.88
N GLY A 49 -6.11 -7.86 13.12
CA GLY A 49 -5.86 -8.07 11.69
C GLY A 49 -5.97 -6.76 10.90
N ILE A 50 -5.20 -6.65 9.81
CA ILE A 50 -5.20 -5.50 8.91
C ILE A 50 -5.58 -5.94 7.51
N ILE A 51 -6.23 -5.06 6.74
CA ILE A 51 -6.55 -5.30 5.33
C ILE A 51 -5.77 -4.24 4.54
N PRO A 52 -4.81 -4.64 3.69
CA PRO A 52 -4.12 -3.72 2.79
C PRO A 52 -5.05 -3.28 1.67
N ASP A 53 -4.91 -2.03 1.23
CA ASP A 53 -5.69 -1.54 0.10
C ASP A 53 -5.18 -2.11 -1.23
N ILE A 54 -3.86 -2.26 -1.41
CA ILE A 54 -3.27 -2.96 -2.55
C ILE A 54 -1.98 -3.63 -2.11
N ILE A 55 -1.80 -4.91 -2.49
CA ILE A 55 -0.49 -5.53 -2.61
C ILE A 55 -0.28 -5.93 -4.07
N ALA A 56 0.84 -5.51 -4.64
CA ALA A 56 1.20 -5.85 -6.02
C ALA A 56 2.68 -6.23 -6.11
N VAL A 57 3.04 -7.04 -7.10
CA VAL A 57 4.38 -7.59 -7.27
C VAL A 57 4.91 -7.42 -8.68
N ARG A 58 6.21 -7.18 -8.82
CA ARG A 58 6.92 -7.09 -10.10
C ARG A 58 8.42 -7.31 -9.89
N ASN A 59 9.04 -8.21 -10.64
CA ASN A 59 10.49 -8.45 -10.64
C ASN A 59 11.10 -8.66 -9.23
N GLY A 60 10.42 -9.43 -8.38
CA GLY A 60 10.86 -9.71 -7.00
C GLY A 60 10.62 -8.57 -6.01
N ILE A 61 10.00 -7.47 -6.43
CA ILE A 61 9.56 -6.39 -5.56
C ILE A 61 8.08 -6.55 -5.27
N ALA A 62 7.69 -6.47 -3.99
CA ALA A 62 6.32 -6.26 -3.58
C ALA A 62 6.11 -4.81 -3.13
N VAL A 63 4.95 -4.25 -3.45
CA VAL A 63 4.51 -2.92 -2.99
C VAL A 63 3.24 -3.07 -2.17
N PHE A 64 3.21 -2.44 -1.01
CA PHE A 64 2.10 -2.41 -0.08
C PHE A 64 1.55 -0.98 -0.03
N PHE A 65 0.28 -0.82 -0.36
CA PHE A 65 -0.39 0.48 -0.36
C PHE A 65 -1.39 0.61 0.77
N GLU A 66 -1.43 1.82 1.31
CA GLU A 66 -2.58 2.39 2.00
C GLU A 66 -3.03 3.62 1.20
N ASN A 67 -4.30 3.66 0.85
CA ASN A 67 -4.88 4.65 -0.05
C ASN A 67 -5.91 5.49 0.68
N LYS A 68 -5.87 6.80 0.43
CA LYS A 68 -6.83 7.72 1.05
C LYS A 68 -7.23 8.86 0.14
N ASP A 69 -8.43 9.39 0.36
CA ASP A 69 -8.86 10.60 -0.36
C ASP A 69 -8.13 11.87 0.08
N ARG A 70 -7.42 11.84 1.21
CA ARG A 70 -6.74 12.97 1.87
C ARG A 70 -5.60 12.48 2.76
N PHE A 71 -4.78 13.37 3.30
CA PHE A 71 -3.79 12.99 4.31
C PHE A 71 -4.45 12.40 5.56
N TYR A 72 -3.90 11.29 6.04
CA TYR A 72 -4.36 10.61 7.24
C TYR A 72 -3.17 9.97 7.98
N GLN A 73 -2.69 10.64 9.02
CA GLN A 73 -1.54 10.19 9.83
C GLN A 73 -1.60 8.71 10.25
N PRO A 74 -2.75 8.16 10.70
CA PRO A 74 -2.79 6.76 11.12
C PRO A 74 -2.41 5.74 10.03
N ASP A 75 -2.52 6.08 8.75
CA ASP A 75 -2.04 5.20 7.68
C ASP A 75 -0.51 5.16 7.64
N PHE A 76 0.18 6.26 7.91
CA PHE A 76 1.64 6.30 8.00
C PHE A 76 2.13 5.54 9.24
N ASP A 77 1.52 5.80 10.41
CA ASP A 77 1.85 5.10 11.67
C ASP A 77 1.72 3.57 11.51
N LYS A 78 0.64 3.14 10.83
CA LYS A 78 0.38 1.72 10.50
C LYS A 78 1.48 1.14 9.60
N LEU A 79 1.87 1.85 8.54
CA LEU A 79 2.95 1.37 7.65
C LEU A 79 4.28 1.25 8.39
N VAL A 80 4.64 2.24 9.22
CA VAL A 80 5.84 2.19 10.08
C VAL A 80 5.77 1.00 11.02
N GLU A 81 4.62 0.78 11.67
CA GLU A 81 4.44 -0.36 12.57
C GLU A 81 4.63 -1.70 11.84
N ILE A 82 3.98 -1.90 10.69
CA ILE A 82 4.09 -3.14 9.91
C ILE A 82 5.54 -3.39 9.51
N LYS A 83 6.20 -2.36 8.97
CA LYS A 83 7.58 -2.41 8.49
C LYS A 83 8.59 -2.68 9.60
N THR A 84 8.42 -2.06 10.77
CA THR A 84 9.43 -2.10 11.85
C THR A 84 9.21 -3.24 12.84
N LYS A 85 7.96 -3.54 13.21
CA LYS A 85 7.67 -4.58 14.20
C LYS A 85 7.57 -5.97 13.59
N LEU A 86 7.40 -6.07 12.26
CA LEU A 86 7.26 -7.32 11.53
C LEU A 86 6.11 -8.20 12.04
N ASN A 87 5.11 -7.59 12.69
CA ASN A 87 4.03 -8.29 13.38
C ASN A 87 3.09 -9.07 12.44
N TYR A 88 3.19 -8.87 11.14
CA TYR A 88 2.38 -9.51 10.10
C TYR A 88 3.23 -10.32 9.12
N SER A 89 4.51 -10.55 9.42
CA SER A 89 5.45 -11.22 8.52
C SER A 89 4.97 -12.59 8.08
N ASP A 90 4.40 -13.39 8.99
CA ASP A 90 3.95 -14.76 8.68
C ASP A 90 2.82 -14.74 7.64
N SER A 91 1.87 -13.81 7.80
CA SER A 91 0.74 -13.66 6.88
C SER A 91 1.20 -13.10 5.53
N LEU A 92 2.15 -12.16 5.53
CA LEU A 92 2.73 -11.61 4.30
C LEU A 92 3.54 -12.66 3.53
N GLU A 93 4.36 -13.46 4.23
CA GLU A 93 5.13 -14.54 3.62
C GLU A 93 4.22 -15.59 3.01
N LEU A 94 3.15 -15.99 3.71
CA LEU A 94 2.16 -16.92 3.16
C LEU A 94 1.46 -16.34 1.94
N LEU A 95 1.01 -15.08 2.00
CA LEU A 95 0.31 -14.41 0.89
C LEU A 95 1.21 -14.26 -0.35
N LEU A 96 2.51 -14.10 -0.14
CA LEU A 96 3.49 -13.89 -1.20
C LEU A 96 4.28 -15.16 -1.56
N SER A 97 3.90 -16.32 -1.01
CA SER A 97 4.70 -17.57 -1.10
C SER A 97 4.89 -18.10 -2.52
N ASP A 98 3.97 -17.81 -3.44
CA ASP A 98 4.08 -18.17 -4.86
C ASP A 98 5.04 -17.25 -5.65
N TYR A 99 5.55 -16.18 -5.02
CA TYR A 99 6.42 -15.18 -5.64
C TYR A 99 7.80 -15.18 -5.00
N ASN A 100 8.84 -15.02 -5.83
CA ASN A 100 10.21 -14.85 -5.34
C ASN A 100 10.45 -13.39 -4.92
N ILE A 101 9.93 -12.98 -3.76
CA ILE A 101 10.02 -11.60 -3.26
C ILE A 101 11.32 -11.39 -2.49
N SER A 102 12.13 -10.43 -2.96
CA SER A 102 13.37 -10.00 -2.30
C SER A 102 13.17 -8.79 -1.38
N SER A 103 12.14 -7.98 -1.63
CA SER A 103 11.88 -6.75 -0.87
C SER A 103 10.41 -6.37 -0.91
N ILE A 104 9.92 -5.81 0.19
CA ILE A 104 8.58 -5.21 0.31
C ILE A 104 8.78 -3.72 0.60
N PHE A 105 8.14 -2.86 -0.20
CA PHE A 105 8.13 -1.42 0.01
C PHE A 105 6.72 -0.94 0.35
N TYR A 106 6.64 0.04 1.24
CA TYR A 106 5.39 0.51 1.81
C TYR A 106 5.15 1.97 1.43
N GLY A 107 3.94 2.31 1.01
CA GLY A 107 3.68 3.68 0.63
C GLY A 107 2.21 4.06 0.52
N ILE A 108 2.01 5.34 0.23
CA ILE A 108 0.70 5.98 0.28
C ILE A 108 0.24 6.35 -1.13
N GLY A 109 -1.01 6.01 -1.42
CA GLY A 109 -1.76 6.57 -2.54
C GLY A 109 -2.75 7.63 -2.08
N VAL A 110 -2.72 8.82 -2.66
CA VAL A 110 -3.61 9.92 -2.25
C VAL A 110 -4.33 10.59 -3.42
N SER A 111 -5.45 11.27 -3.16
CA SER A 111 -5.98 12.22 -4.15
C SER A 111 -4.93 13.27 -4.50
N ASP A 112 -4.81 13.58 -5.78
CA ASP A 112 -3.94 14.64 -6.30
C ASP A 112 -4.51 16.03 -6.01
N ILE A 113 -4.43 16.40 -4.73
CA ILE A 113 -4.80 17.70 -4.20
C ILE A 113 -3.55 18.23 -3.53
N LYS A 114 -3.00 19.34 -4.04
CA LYS A 114 -1.72 19.92 -3.59
C LYS A 114 -1.58 19.95 -2.06
N LYS A 115 -2.59 20.44 -1.35
CA LYS A 115 -2.59 20.53 0.12
C LYS A 115 -2.41 19.16 0.80
N GLU A 116 -3.03 18.11 0.28
CA GLU A 116 -2.96 16.78 0.87
C GLU A 116 -1.64 16.10 0.53
N VAL A 117 -1.15 16.24 -0.70
CA VAL A 117 0.19 15.79 -1.10
C VAL A 117 1.28 16.48 -0.27
N ASP A 118 1.18 17.79 -0.07
CA ASP A 118 2.16 18.57 0.72
C ASP A 118 2.20 18.08 2.18
N LYS A 119 1.06 17.71 2.77
CA LYS A 119 1.03 17.11 4.11
C LYS A 119 1.69 15.72 4.13
N CYS A 120 1.39 14.86 3.15
CA CYS A 120 2.04 13.55 3.04
C CYS A 120 3.58 13.69 2.93
N LYS A 121 4.07 14.74 2.27
CA LYS A 121 5.50 15.02 2.16
C LYS A 121 6.17 15.43 3.48
N LEU A 122 5.41 15.87 4.48
CA LEU A 122 5.97 16.13 5.82
C LEU A 122 6.37 14.84 6.52
N GLU A 123 5.68 13.73 6.21
CA GLU A 123 5.89 12.40 6.79
C GLU A 123 6.69 11.46 5.85
N ILE A 124 7.44 12.01 4.90
CA ILE A 124 8.04 11.24 3.80
C ILE A 124 9.06 10.18 4.25
N ASN A 125 9.64 10.37 5.45
CA ASN A 125 10.62 9.44 6.03
C ASN A 125 9.97 8.15 6.57
N GLU A 126 8.64 8.13 6.71
CA GLU A 126 7.88 7.00 7.23
C GLU A 126 7.49 5.98 6.15
N ILE A 127 7.69 6.34 4.87
CA ILE A 127 7.26 5.59 3.70
C ILE A 127 8.38 5.44 2.67
N ASP A 128 8.24 4.47 1.77
CA ASP A 128 9.20 4.21 0.68
C ASP A 128 8.79 4.92 -0.62
N PHE A 129 7.49 5.18 -0.80
CA PHE A 129 6.97 5.92 -1.94
C PHE A 129 5.67 6.67 -1.63
N LEU A 130 5.44 7.77 -2.36
CA LEU A 130 4.20 8.54 -2.34
C LEU A 130 3.72 8.75 -3.77
N ILE A 131 2.50 8.31 -4.07
CA ILE A 131 1.86 8.56 -5.35
C ILE A 131 0.53 9.28 -5.17
N SER A 132 0.15 10.10 -6.15
CA SER A 132 -1.19 10.71 -6.21
C SER A 132 -1.89 10.36 -7.50
N THR A 133 -3.22 10.48 -7.50
CA THR A 133 -4.03 10.35 -8.72
C THR A 133 -5.18 11.35 -8.76
N ASN A 134 -5.58 11.73 -9.97
CA ASN A 134 -6.61 12.73 -10.19
C ASN A 134 -7.87 12.17 -10.90
N LYS A 135 -8.86 13.03 -11.15
CA LYS A 135 -10.12 12.64 -11.83
C LYS A 135 -9.93 12.16 -13.26
N LYS A 136 -8.81 12.50 -13.92
CA LYS A 136 -8.44 12.01 -15.25
C LYS A 136 -7.71 10.66 -15.21
N LYS A 137 -7.53 10.09 -14.01
CA LYS A 137 -6.83 8.82 -13.76
C LYS A 137 -5.33 8.87 -14.05
N GLU A 138 -4.77 10.07 -14.16
CA GLU A 138 -3.33 10.27 -14.21
C GLU A 138 -2.76 9.92 -12.82
N VAL A 139 -1.62 9.24 -12.80
CA VAL A 139 -0.87 8.92 -11.57
C VAL A 139 0.44 9.68 -11.60
N ILE A 140 0.78 10.32 -10.48
CA ILE A 140 1.99 11.11 -10.30
C ILE A 140 2.77 10.50 -9.15
N ILE A 141 4.03 10.16 -9.40
CA ILE A 141 4.97 9.73 -8.36
C ILE A 141 5.62 10.98 -7.77
N HIS A 142 5.33 11.26 -6.50
CA HIS A 142 5.89 12.41 -5.79
C HIS A 142 7.18 12.08 -5.05
N TYR A 143 7.35 10.80 -4.70
CA TYR A 143 8.51 10.28 -3.99
C TYR A 143 8.63 8.78 -4.25
N ASP A 144 9.86 8.32 -4.45
CA ASP A 144 10.22 6.93 -4.67
C ASP A 144 11.72 6.79 -4.33
N SER A 145 12.02 6.43 -3.08
CA SER A 145 13.40 6.41 -2.58
C SER A 145 14.25 5.28 -3.15
N ASN A 146 13.61 4.24 -3.70
CA ASN A 146 14.25 3.02 -4.16
C ASN A 146 14.08 2.80 -5.67
N THR A 147 13.60 3.80 -6.41
CA THR A 147 13.31 3.70 -7.86
C THR A 147 12.39 2.53 -8.21
N ILE A 148 11.46 2.19 -7.31
CA ILE A 148 10.50 1.08 -7.37
C ILE A 148 9.70 1.13 -8.68
N PHE A 149 9.34 2.35 -9.08
CA PHE A 149 8.51 2.61 -10.25
C PHE A 149 9.30 3.16 -11.44
N SER A 150 10.63 3.02 -11.43
CA SER A 150 11.42 3.27 -12.63
C SER A 150 10.91 2.36 -13.76
N ASN A 151 10.51 2.95 -14.90
CA ASN A 151 9.78 2.33 -16.01
C ASN A 151 8.24 2.15 -15.84
N ALA A 152 7.59 2.94 -14.99
CA ALA A 152 6.12 3.00 -14.87
C ALA A 152 5.51 4.33 -15.37
#